data_AF-A0A2E5YAF1-F1
#
_entry.id   AF-A0A2E5YAF1-F1
#
_cell.length_a   1.000
_cell.length_b   1.000
_cell.length_c   1.000
_cell.angle_alpha   90.00
_cell.angle_beta   90.00
_cell.angle_gamma   90.00
#
_symmetry.space_group_name_H-M   'P 1'
#
loop_
_entity.id
_entity.type
_entity.pdbx_description
1 polymer ?
#
loop_
_entity_poly.entity_id
_entity_poly.type
_entity_poly.pdbx_seq_one_letter_code
_entity_poly.pdbx_strand_id
1 'polypeptide(L)'
;MDEAYKVTFPLTPIQLAELRALPPKAHIRIERQEIQDDDLSCLMGALRNDTDTLSFYETHLFNCSITAFRTFVEHLPVDLKMLDITFGNELNENIADKLILLMQNLPESVDYLVLNGNGLYRLDETELQTFAQAIPNTIRTLSIEFSQLDELDFFKLIEHLPATIRELYIADNGLFDFDPENLKNLFDILPRDIQKVDLSEEVDLSDIDFTPHIAEILEKNPRLRSKEIWLNGQNLLAQTATPAVTVLGKRSRLFSNPPQNEHDDDEDATPARQCPKK
;
A
#
# COMPACT_ATOMS: atom_id res chain seq x y z
N MET A 1 -10.75 -14.95 8.87
CA MET A 1 -9.96 -15.00 7.63
C MET A 1 -9.17 -16.27 7.68
N ASP A 2 -9.28 -17.11 6.65
CA ASP A 2 -8.40 -18.25 6.52
C ASP A 2 -6.95 -17.75 6.46
N GLU A 3 -6.04 -18.47 7.11
CA GLU A 3 -4.63 -18.12 7.18
C GLU A 3 -4.05 -18.07 5.76
N ALA A 4 -3.36 -16.97 5.41
CA ALA A 4 -2.78 -16.83 4.08
C ALA A 4 -1.72 -17.92 3.86
N TYR A 5 -1.72 -18.54 2.67
CA TYR A 5 -0.68 -19.48 2.29
C TYR A 5 0.63 -18.73 2.06
N LYS A 6 1.62 -19.00 2.93
CA LYS A 6 2.92 -18.36 2.88
C LYS A 6 3.82 -19.07 1.87
N VAL A 7 4.39 -18.30 0.95
CA VAL A 7 5.35 -18.81 -0.03
C VAL A 7 6.77 -18.45 0.38
N THR A 8 7.66 -19.43 0.28
CA THR A 8 9.10 -19.23 0.45
C THR A 8 9.87 -19.69 -0.79
N PHE A 9 10.90 -18.93 -1.15
CA PHE A 9 11.79 -19.16 -2.27
C PHE A 9 13.12 -19.80 -1.80
N PRO A 10 13.78 -20.59 -2.67
CA PRO A 10 13.31 -20.99 -4.00
C PRO A 10 12.13 -21.98 -3.93
N LEU A 11 11.22 -21.92 -4.90
CA LEU A 11 10.03 -22.78 -4.94
C LEU A 11 10.41 -24.24 -5.25
N THR A 12 10.15 -25.14 -4.31
CA THR A 12 10.30 -26.59 -4.53
C THR A 12 9.17 -27.16 -5.39
N PRO A 13 9.36 -28.33 -6.05
CA PRO A 13 8.28 -29.01 -6.75
C PRO A 13 7.06 -29.32 -5.87
N ILE A 14 7.27 -29.52 -4.56
CA ILE A 14 6.20 -29.75 -3.59
C ILE A 14 5.40 -28.46 -3.38
N GLN A 15 6.06 -27.32 -3.12
CA GLN A 15 5.38 -26.03 -2.96
C GLN A 15 4.64 -25.60 -4.24
N LEU A 16 5.20 -25.89 -5.43
CA LEU A 16 4.49 -25.66 -6.70
C LEU A 16 3.23 -26.51 -6.84
N ALA A 17 3.27 -27.76 -6.37
CA ALA A 17 2.08 -28.63 -6.36
C ALA A 17 1.04 -28.14 -5.33
N GLU A 18 1.48 -27.70 -4.16
CA GLU A 18 0.62 -27.13 -3.12
C GLU A 18 -0.09 -25.86 -3.60
N LEU A 19 0.64 -24.91 -4.21
CA LEU A 19 0.08 -23.68 -4.80
C LEU A 19 -1.05 -23.98 -5.80
N ARG A 20 -0.84 -24.98 -6.67
CA ARG A 20 -1.85 -25.40 -7.66
C ARG A 20 -3.05 -26.12 -7.04
N ALA A 21 -2.86 -26.74 -5.88
CA ALA A 21 -3.87 -27.47 -5.14
C ALA A 21 -4.62 -26.62 -4.09
N LEU A 22 -4.24 -25.35 -3.92
CA LEU A 22 -4.93 -24.44 -3.01
C LEU A 22 -6.44 -24.37 -3.33
N PRO A 23 -7.28 -24.16 -2.30
CA PRO A 23 -8.71 -23.98 -2.51
C PRO A 23 -8.97 -22.72 -3.36
N PRO A 24 -10.10 -22.66 -4.08
CA PRO A 24 -10.52 -21.44 -4.77
C PRO A 24 -10.54 -20.24 -3.83
N LYS A 25 -10.23 -19.06 -4.35
CA LYS A 25 -10.17 -17.81 -3.60
C LYS A 25 -9.12 -17.80 -2.49
N ALA A 26 -8.00 -18.49 -2.73
CA ALA A 26 -6.90 -18.50 -1.78
C ALA A 26 -6.30 -17.10 -1.60
N HIS A 27 -5.78 -16.85 -0.40
CA HIS A 27 -4.96 -15.70 -0.06
C HIS A 27 -3.51 -16.16 -0.04
N ILE A 28 -2.68 -15.60 -0.91
CA ILE A 28 -1.28 -16.00 -1.06
C ILE A 28 -0.40 -14.84 -0.61
N ARG A 29 0.57 -15.13 0.26
CA ARG A 29 1.45 -14.12 0.82
C ARG A 29 2.92 -14.50 0.69
N ILE A 30 3.71 -13.55 0.22
CA ILE A 30 5.16 -13.62 0.13
C ILE A 30 5.71 -12.54 1.05
N GLU A 31 6.57 -12.90 1.99
CA GLU A 31 7.11 -11.95 2.99
C GLU A 31 8.63 -12.04 3.03
N ARG A 32 9.32 -10.89 3.13
CA ARG A 32 10.71 -10.75 3.59
C ARG A 32 11.73 -11.58 2.81
N GLN A 33 11.64 -11.53 1.48
CA GLN A 33 12.45 -12.37 0.60
C GLN A 33 12.86 -11.60 -0.65
N GLU A 34 14.15 -11.65 -0.98
CA GLU A 34 14.62 -11.14 -2.26
C GLU A 34 14.16 -12.08 -3.38
N ILE A 35 13.19 -11.63 -4.17
CA ILE A 35 12.65 -12.41 -5.29
C ILE A 35 13.54 -12.22 -6.51
N GLN A 36 14.08 -13.32 -7.04
CA GLN A 36 14.80 -13.32 -8.31
C GLN A 36 13.84 -13.45 -9.51
N ASP A 37 14.32 -13.10 -10.71
CA ASP A 37 13.51 -13.16 -11.93
C ASP A 37 12.89 -14.56 -12.20
N ASP A 38 13.65 -15.62 -11.95
CA ASP A 38 13.21 -17.01 -12.12
C ASP A 38 12.18 -17.43 -11.06
N ASP A 39 12.34 -16.95 -9.82
CA ASP A 39 11.42 -17.18 -8.71
C ASP A 39 10.04 -16.59 -9.03
N LEU A 40 10.03 -15.34 -9.51
CA LEU A 40 8.80 -14.65 -9.91
C LEU A 40 8.09 -15.37 -11.05
N SER A 41 8.86 -15.80 -12.06
CA SER A 41 8.32 -16.56 -13.20
C SER A 41 7.73 -17.91 -12.77
N CYS A 42 8.40 -18.63 -11.87
CA CYS A 42 7.91 -19.89 -11.32
C CYS A 42 6.63 -19.71 -10.49
N LEU A 43 6.57 -18.65 -9.67
CA LEU A 43 5.38 -18.31 -8.90
C LEU A 43 4.19 -18.06 -9.83
N MET A 44 4.36 -17.18 -10.83
CA MET A 44 3.29 -16.85 -11.78
C MET A 44 2.78 -18.07 -12.55
N GLY A 45 3.67 -18.99 -12.93
CA GLY A 45 3.29 -20.25 -13.58
C GLY A 45 2.61 -21.28 -12.66
N ALA A 46 2.54 -21.02 -11.35
CA ALA A 46 1.90 -21.88 -10.36
C ALA A 46 0.60 -21.28 -9.80
N LEU A 47 0.41 -19.97 -9.88
CA LEU A 47 -0.80 -19.30 -9.42
C LEU A 47 -2.03 -19.75 -10.21
N ARG A 48 -3.14 -19.88 -9.49
CA ARG A 48 -4.43 -20.21 -10.08
C ARG A 48 -5.16 -18.93 -10.44
N ASN A 49 -5.93 -18.98 -11.53
CA ASN A 49 -6.78 -17.87 -11.98
C ASN A 49 -7.81 -17.41 -10.94
N ASP A 50 -8.24 -18.31 -10.05
CA ASP A 50 -9.22 -18.07 -9.00
C ASP A 50 -8.59 -17.64 -7.65
N THR A 51 -7.34 -17.20 -7.65
CA THR A 51 -6.69 -16.57 -6.48
C THR A 51 -7.38 -15.25 -6.16
N ASP A 52 -7.74 -15.01 -4.89
CA ASP A 52 -8.51 -13.82 -4.49
C ASP A 52 -7.59 -12.67 -4.03
N THR A 53 -6.57 -13.00 -3.25
CA THR A 53 -5.60 -12.03 -2.72
C THR A 53 -4.18 -12.48 -2.97
N LEU A 54 -3.35 -11.58 -3.47
CA LEU A 54 -1.92 -11.77 -3.64
C LEU A 54 -1.15 -10.64 -2.95
N SER A 55 -0.32 -11.00 -1.99
CA SER A 55 0.43 -10.04 -1.16
C SER A 55 1.94 -10.26 -1.25
N PHE A 56 2.68 -9.21 -1.56
CA PHE A 56 4.12 -9.11 -1.51
C PHE A 56 4.51 -8.10 -0.45
N TYR A 57 5.09 -8.56 0.65
CA TYR A 57 5.51 -7.73 1.77
C TYR A 57 7.02 -7.80 1.95
N GLU A 58 7.74 -6.68 1.84
CA GLU A 58 9.22 -6.63 1.98
C GLU A 58 9.91 -7.64 1.04
N THR A 59 9.52 -7.69 -0.24
CA THR A 59 10.03 -8.71 -1.18
C THR A 59 10.97 -8.21 -2.26
N HIS A 60 11.28 -6.91 -2.26
CA HIS A 60 12.07 -6.26 -3.32
C HIS A 60 11.52 -6.56 -4.73
N LEU A 61 10.20 -6.74 -4.89
CA LEU A 61 9.56 -7.12 -6.16
C LEU A 61 9.93 -6.16 -7.30
N PHE A 62 10.05 -4.87 -6.98
CA PHE A 62 10.45 -3.87 -7.96
C PHE A 62 11.95 -3.92 -8.30
N ASN A 63 12.76 -4.75 -7.66
CA ASN A 63 14.16 -4.96 -8.02
C ASN A 63 14.37 -6.01 -9.11
N CYS A 64 13.36 -6.85 -9.39
CA CYS A 64 13.39 -7.77 -10.53
C CYS A 64 13.59 -7.01 -11.85
N SER A 65 14.10 -7.67 -12.90
CA SER A 65 14.24 -7.03 -14.21
C SER A 65 12.89 -6.56 -14.75
N ILE A 66 12.88 -5.57 -15.65
CA ILE A 66 11.64 -5.12 -16.29
C ILE A 66 10.96 -6.25 -17.07
N THR A 67 11.72 -7.22 -17.60
CA THR A 67 11.18 -8.41 -18.28
C THR A 67 10.46 -9.32 -17.30
N ALA A 68 11.07 -9.64 -16.15
CA ALA A 68 10.43 -10.46 -15.14
C ALA A 68 9.20 -9.76 -14.53
N PHE A 69 9.29 -8.46 -14.28
CA PHE A 69 8.16 -7.67 -13.80
C PHE A 69 7.02 -7.62 -14.82
N ARG A 70 7.33 -7.52 -16.12
CA ARG A 70 6.33 -7.62 -17.20
C ARG A 70 5.63 -8.98 -17.18
N THR A 71 6.39 -10.08 -17.10
CA THR A 71 5.83 -11.42 -16.96
C THR A 71 4.91 -11.51 -15.74
N PHE A 72 5.32 -10.93 -14.61
CA PHE A 72 4.51 -10.85 -13.40
C PHE A 72 3.15 -10.19 -13.65
N VAL A 73 3.12 -8.98 -14.21
CA VAL A 73 1.85 -8.27 -14.40
C VAL A 73 0.97 -8.93 -15.47
N GLU A 74 1.56 -9.53 -16.51
CA GLU A 74 0.83 -10.22 -17.59
C GLU A 74 0.20 -11.55 -17.13
N HIS A 75 0.66 -12.11 -16.01
CA HIS A 75 0.20 -13.39 -15.48
C HIS A 75 -0.50 -13.25 -14.12
N LEU A 76 -0.91 -12.04 -13.73
CA LEU A 76 -1.75 -11.85 -12.56
C LEU A 76 -3.05 -12.69 -12.69
N PRO A 77 -3.53 -13.33 -11.61
CA PRO A 77 -4.78 -14.09 -11.64
C PRO A 77 -5.96 -13.24 -12.11
N VAL A 78 -6.73 -13.76 -13.08
CA VAL A 78 -7.86 -13.02 -13.69
C VAL A 78 -8.99 -12.68 -12.72
N ASP A 79 -9.18 -13.46 -11.64
CA ASP A 79 -10.21 -13.19 -10.63
C ASP A 79 -9.68 -12.43 -9.41
N LEU A 80 -8.41 -12.00 -9.42
CA LEU A 80 -7.74 -11.31 -8.31
C LEU A 80 -8.54 -10.10 -7.84
N LYS A 81 -8.84 -10.01 -6.55
CA LYS A 81 -9.59 -8.91 -5.94
C LYS A 81 -8.67 -7.89 -5.28
N MET A 82 -7.65 -8.40 -4.61
CA MET A 82 -6.70 -7.58 -3.89
C MET A 82 -5.28 -7.89 -4.34
N LEU A 83 -4.57 -6.83 -4.76
CA LEU A 83 -3.13 -6.86 -4.92
C LEU A 83 -2.51 -5.97 -3.86
N ASP A 84 -1.64 -6.57 -3.05
CA ASP A 84 -0.86 -5.86 -2.04
C ASP A 84 0.62 -5.99 -2.36
N ILE A 85 1.26 -4.86 -2.62
CA ILE A 85 2.71 -4.76 -2.77
C ILE A 85 3.14 -3.72 -1.74
N THR A 86 3.62 -4.17 -0.60
CA THR A 86 4.05 -3.31 0.50
C THR A 86 5.55 -3.45 0.72
N PHE A 87 6.26 -2.33 0.80
CA PHE A 87 7.73 -2.29 0.90
C PHE A 87 8.41 -3.14 -0.18
N GLY A 88 7.93 -3.04 -1.42
CA GLY A 88 8.45 -3.77 -2.57
C GLY A 88 9.74 -3.19 -3.14
N ASN A 89 10.32 -2.14 -2.54
CA ASN A 89 11.38 -1.33 -3.11
C ASN A 89 12.60 -1.16 -2.20
N GLU A 90 13.79 -1.37 -2.78
CA GLU A 90 15.02 -0.68 -2.39
C GLU A 90 15.79 -0.30 -3.67
N LEU A 91 15.89 1.01 -3.96
CA LEU A 91 16.90 1.58 -4.89
C LEU A 91 16.76 1.31 -6.42
N ASN A 92 15.56 1.13 -6.99
CA ASN A 92 15.42 0.99 -8.47
C ASN A 92 15.23 2.32 -9.23
N GLU A 93 16.00 2.54 -10.30
CA GLU A 93 15.93 3.71 -11.21
C GLU A 93 14.71 3.70 -12.15
N ASN A 94 13.96 2.59 -12.26
CA ASN A 94 12.82 2.45 -13.19
C ASN A 94 11.48 2.19 -12.48
N ILE A 95 11.29 2.75 -11.28
CA ILE A 95 10.07 2.51 -10.51
C ILE A 95 8.83 3.09 -11.21
N ALA A 96 8.93 4.26 -11.84
CA ALA A 96 7.85 4.89 -12.60
C ALA A 96 7.28 3.94 -13.67
N ASP A 97 8.14 3.44 -14.56
CA ASP A 97 7.76 2.53 -15.65
C ASP A 97 7.07 1.26 -15.14
N LYS A 98 7.54 0.70 -14.02
CA LYS A 98 6.95 -0.51 -13.42
C LYS A 98 5.59 -0.23 -12.80
N LEU A 99 5.42 0.90 -12.12
CA LEU A 99 4.11 1.30 -11.58
C LEU A 99 3.10 1.52 -12.71
N ILE A 100 3.49 2.22 -13.78
CA ILE A 100 2.64 2.40 -14.95
C ILE A 100 2.29 1.06 -15.60
N LEU A 101 3.30 0.20 -15.79
CA LEU A 101 3.10 -1.12 -16.38
C LEU A 101 2.17 -2.00 -15.52
N LEU A 102 2.30 -1.92 -14.19
CA LEU A 102 1.38 -2.57 -13.26
C LEU A 102 -0.04 -2.05 -13.46
N MET A 103 -0.25 -0.72 -13.41
CA MET A 103 -1.58 -0.12 -13.53
C MET A 103 -2.27 -0.50 -14.85
N GLN A 104 -1.51 -0.55 -15.95
CA GLN A 104 -2.02 -0.92 -17.27
C GLN A 104 -2.41 -2.40 -17.41
N ASN A 105 -1.90 -3.28 -16.55
CA ASN A 105 -2.11 -4.74 -16.63
C ASN A 105 -2.84 -5.32 -15.41
N LEU A 106 -3.33 -4.47 -14.50
CA LEU A 106 -4.17 -4.94 -13.41
C LEU A 106 -5.43 -5.63 -13.96
N PRO A 107 -5.76 -6.84 -13.49
CA PRO A 107 -7.02 -7.49 -13.85
C PRO A 107 -8.22 -6.61 -13.51
N GLU A 108 -9.26 -6.59 -14.36
CA GLU A 108 -10.49 -5.80 -14.13
C GLU A 108 -11.21 -6.18 -12.83
N SER A 109 -10.93 -7.36 -12.29
CA SER A 109 -11.46 -7.86 -11.03
C SER A 109 -10.88 -7.17 -9.80
N VAL A 110 -9.70 -6.53 -9.91
CA VAL A 110 -9.01 -5.87 -8.80
C VAL A 110 -9.75 -4.57 -8.48
N ASP A 111 -10.18 -4.46 -7.23
CA ASP A 111 -10.80 -3.26 -6.67
C ASP A 111 -10.08 -2.74 -5.41
N TYR A 112 -9.12 -3.52 -4.87
CA TYR A 112 -8.25 -3.15 -3.76
C TYR A 112 -6.78 -3.21 -4.18
N LEU A 113 -6.10 -2.06 -4.11
CA LEU A 113 -4.68 -1.93 -4.39
C LEU A 113 -3.93 -1.34 -3.17
N VAL A 114 -2.89 -2.04 -2.70
CA VAL A 114 -1.94 -1.55 -1.69
C VAL A 114 -0.57 -1.38 -2.32
N LEU A 115 -0.01 -0.17 -2.20
CA LEU A 115 1.30 0.21 -2.70
C LEU A 115 2.14 0.89 -1.60
N ASN A 116 1.92 0.54 -0.34
CA ASN A 116 2.57 1.15 0.80
C ASN A 116 4.10 1.03 0.71
N GLY A 117 4.84 2.08 1.06
CA GLY A 117 6.29 2.02 1.16
C GLY A 117 7.02 1.72 -0.15
N ASN A 118 6.42 2.02 -1.31
CA ASN A 118 7.04 1.78 -2.62
C ASN A 118 7.75 3.00 -3.19
N GLY A 119 8.22 3.92 -2.35
CA GLY A 119 9.11 5.00 -2.77
C GLY A 119 8.52 5.96 -3.79
N LEU A 120 7.22 6.29 -3.69
CA LEU A 120 6.58 7.25 -4.59
C LEU A 120 7.25 8.63 -4.53
N TYR A 121 7.88 9.00 -3.41
CA TYR A 121 8.71 10.22 -3.28
C TYR A 121 9.86 10.36 -4.27
N ARG A 122 10.18 9.29 -5.01
CA ARG A 122 11.25 9.29 -6.02
C ARG A 122 10.76 9.67 -7.40
N LEU A 123 9.44 9.65 -7.60
CA LEU A 123 8.82 10.05 -8.84
C LEU A 123 8.83 11.56 -8.93
N ASP A 124 9.13 12.11 -10.10
CA ASP A 124 8.93 13.53 -10.34
C ASP A 124 7.43 13.86 -10.49
N GLU A 125 7.11 15.16 -10.55
CA GLU A 125 5.74 15.65 -10.72
C GLU A 125 5.00 15.03 -11.92
N THR A 126 5.69 14.89 -13.05
CA THR A 126 5.08 14.36 -14.29
C THR A 126 4.84 12.87 -14.15
N GLU A 127 5.76 12.15 -13.54
CA GLU A 127 5.65 10.72 -13.25
C GLU A 127 4.52 10.42 -12.26
N LEU A 128 4.39 11.21 -11.18
CA LEU A 128 3.30 11.09 -10.22
C LEU A 128 1.93 11.32 -10.86
N GLN A 129 1.81 12.38 -11.66
CA GLN A 129 0.58 12.66 -12.39
C GLN A 129 0.23 11.52 -13.34
N THR A 130 1.22 11.02 -14.09
CA THR A 130 1.04 9.91 -15.03
C THR A 130 0.63 8.63 -14.29
N PHE A 131 1.25 8.36 -13.14
CA PHE A 131 0.90 7.25 -12.28
C PHE A 131 -0.53 7.33 -11.77
N ALA A 132 -0.92 8.47 -11.20
CA ALA A 132 -2.26 8.72 -10.69
C ALA A 132 -3.33 8.49 -11.77
N GLN A 133 -3.09 9.02 -12.97
CA GLN A 133 -3.98 8.88 -14.12
C GLN A 133 -4.03 7.46 -14.70
N ALA A 134 -2.96 6.67 -14.50
CA ALA A 134 -2.91 5.29 -14.97
C ALA A 134 -3.72 4.33 -14.08
N ILE A 135 -4.01 4.69 -12.82
CA ILE A 135 -4.78 3.85 -11.90
C ILE A 135 -6.15 3.51 -12.52
N PRO A 136 -6.50 2.23 -12.67
CA PRO A 136 -7.76 1.84 -13.28
C PRO A 136 -8.99 2.32 -12.51
N ASN A 137 -10.06 2.64 -13.24
CA ASN A 137 -11.38 2.98 -12.68
C ASN A 137 -12.06 1.81 -11.92
N THR A 138 -11.50 0.60 -11.99
CA THR A 138 -11.95 -0.55 -11.20
C THR A 138 -11.56 -0.40 -9.72
N ILE A 139 -10.46 0.30 -9.43
CA ILE A 139 -9.97 0.50 -8.07
C ILE A 139 -10.96 1.35 -7.26
N ARG A 140 -11.32 0.82 -6.10
CA ARG A 140 -12.19 1.44 -5.09
C ARG A 140 -11.45 1.74 -3.81
N THR A 141 -10.45 0.93 -3.50
CA THR A 141 -9.61 1.10 -2.32
C THR A 141 -8.16 1.23 -2.75
N LEU A 142 -7.53 2.34 -2.38
CA LEU A 142 -6.11 2.60 -2.63
C LEU A 142 -5.40 2.87 -1.31
N SER A 143 -4.28 2.20 -1.11
CA SER A 143 -3.38 2.44 0.01
C SER A 143 -2.00 2.79 -0.52
N ILE A 144 -1.47 3.94 -0.09
CA ILE A 144 -0.16 4.49 -0.45
C ILE A 144 0.51 5.07 0.81
N GLU A 145 0.34 4.39 1.94
CA GLU A 145 0.95 4.75 3.21
C GLU A 145 2.48 4.66 3.12
N PHE A 146 3.20 5.39 3.96
CA PHE A 146 4.68 5.38 3.98
C PHE A 146 5.32 5.76 2.63
N SER A 147 4.68 6.64 1.85
CA SER A 147 5.19 7.05 0.54
C SER A 147 6.20 8.19 0.61
N GLN A 148 6.32 8.86 1.77
CA GLN A 148 7.27 9.96 2.05
C GLN A 148 7.21 11.11 1.02
N LEU A 149 6.04 11.31 0.41
CA LEU A 149 5.83 12.38 -0.57
C LEU A 149 5.94 13.73 0.13
N ASP A 150 6.57 14.69 -0.54
CA ASP A 150 6.47 16.07 -0.08
C ASP A 150 5.05 16.62 -0.30
N GLU A 151 4.79 17.78 0.30
CA GLU A 151 3.46 18.40 0.27
C GLU A 151 2.92 18.60 -1.14
N LEU A 152 3.74 19.14 -2.05
CA LEU A 152 3.32 19.51 -3.39
C LEU A 152 3.03 18.27 -4.25
N ASP A 153 3.89 17.27 -4.13
CA ASP A 153 3.75 16.00 -4.83
C ASP A 153 2.55 15.20 -4.34
N PHE A 154 2.26 15.30 -3.05
CA PHE A 154 1.07 14.71 -2.46
C PHE A 154 -0.21 15.31 -3.06
N PHE A 155 -0.32 16.64 -3.16
CA PHE A 155 -1.49 17.28 -3.79
C PHE A 155 -1.69 16.84 -5.23
N LYS A 156 -0.61 16.80 -6.02
CA LYS A 156 -0.68 16.38 -7.42
C LYS A 156 -1.15 14.95 -7.57
N LEU A 157 -0.67 14.05 -6.71
CA LEU A 157 -1.10 12.66 -6.70
C LEU A 157 -2.62 12.58 -6.43
N ILE A 158 -3.10 13.22 -5.38
CA ILE A 158 -4.52 13.17 -4.98
C ILE A 158 -5.44 13.83 -6.02
N GLU A 159 -5.06 14.98 -6.60
CA GLU A 159 -5.86 15.69 -7.60
C GLU A 159 -6.12 14.84 -8.86
N HIS A 160 -5.19 13.95 -9.18
CA HIS A 160 -5.25 13.11 -10.38
C HIS A 160 -5.74 11.69 -10.12
N LEU A 161 -6.09 11.33 -8.87
CA LEU A 161 -6.67 10.03 -8.58
C LEU A 161 -8.01 9.84 -9.30
N PRO A 162 -8.35 8.62 -9.73
CA PRO A 162 -9.65 8.32 -10.28
C PRO A 162 -10.78 8.68 -9.31
N ALA A 163 -11.85 9.29 -9.83
CA ALA A 163 -13.04 9.60 -9.04
C ALA A 163 -13.75 8.35 -8.47
N THR A 164 -13.35 7.15 -8.91
CA THR A 164 -13.88 5.86 -8.47
C THR A 164 -13.39 5.42 -7.10
N ILE A 165 -12.31 6.03 -6.59
CA ILE A 165 -11.75 5.76 -5.27
C ILE A 165 -12.75 6.16 -4.18
N ARG A 166 -13.05 5.20 -3.29
CA ARG A 166 -13.97 5.33 -2.16
C ARG A 166 -13.25 5.24 -0.82
N GLU A 167 -12.15 4.50 -0.77
CA GLU A 167 -11.32 4.38 0.42
C GLU A 167 -9.88 4.73 0.07
N LEU A 168 -9.31 5.68 0.79
CA LEU A 168 -7.95 6.14 0.60
C LEU A 168 -7.18 6.05 1.92
N TYR A 169 -6.11 5.27 1.93
CA TYR A 169 -5.22 5.11 3.07
C TYR A 169 -3.88 5.75 2.72
N ILE A 170 -3.59 6.87 3.38
CA ILE A 170 -2.43 7.72 3.12
C ILE A 170 -1.73 8.09 4.44
N ALA A 171 -1.89 7.24 5.44
CA ALA A 171 -1.19 7.33 6.70
C ALA A 171 0.33 7.39 6.51
N ASP A 172 1.01 7.93 7.51
CA ASP A 172 2.47 7.89 7.61
C ASP A 172 3.18 8.55 6.41
N ASN A 173 2.66 9.70 5.98
CA ASN A 173 3.20 10.50 4.87
C ASN A 173 3.70 11.88 5.33
N GLY A 174 3.85 12.11 6.64
CA GLY A 174 4.26 13.42 7.16
C GLY A 174 3.19 14.49 6.94
N LEU A 175 1.92 14.12 6.85
CA LEU A 175 0.82 15.04 6.53
C LEU A 175 0.62 16.11 7.61
N PHE A 176 1.15 15.90 8.81
CA PHE A 176 1.06 16.83 9.92
C PHE A 176 2.23 17.83 9.97
N ASP A 177 3.22 17.66 9.11
CA ASP A 177 4.20 18.72 8.83
C ASP A 177 3.62 19.78 7.87
N PHE A 178 2.43 19.53 7.30
CA PHE A 178 1.77 20.47 6.41
C PHE A 178 1.24 21.67 7.21
N ASP A 179 1.31 22.85 6.63
CA ASP A 179 0.61 24.01 7.17
C ASP A 179 -0.92 23.73 7.25
N PRO A 180 -1.64 24.22 8.27
CA PRO A 180 -3.08 24.01 8.40
C PRO A 180 -3.90 24.36 7.14
N GLU A 181 -3.50 25.34 6.34
CA GLU A 181 -4.18 25.68 5.09
C GLU A 181 -3.97 24.62 4.01
N ASN A 182 -2.80 23.99 3.97
CA ASN A 182 -2.51 22.89 3.05
C ASN A 182 -3.30 21.64 3.42
N LEU A 183 -3.41 21.32 4.71
CA LEU A 183 -4.29 20.25 5.15
C LEU A 183 -5.75 20.51 4.73
N LYS A 184 -6.25 21.76 4.75
CA LYS A 184 -7.59 22.10 4.24
C LYS A 184 -7.69 21.88 2.74
N ASN A 185 -6.70 22.34 1.97
CA ASN A 185 -6.66 22.17 0.53
C ASN A 185 -6.70 20.68 0.15
N LEU A 186 -6.12 19.80 0.97
CA LEU A 186 -6.13 18.36 0.72
C LEU A 186 -7.56 17.82 0.71
N PHE A 187 -8.39 18.25 1.68
CA PHE A 187 -9.80 17.86 1.75
C PHE A 187 -10.64 18.39 0.59
N ASP A 188 -10.27 19.54 0.02
CA ASP A 188 -10.95 20.10 -1.15
C ASP A 188 -10.72 19.24 -2.39
N ILE A 189 -9.52 18.69 -2.56
CA ILE A 189 -9.15 17.89 -3.74
C ILE A 189 -9.42 16.39 -3.62
N LEU A 190 -9.82 15.89 -2.44
CA LEU A 190 -10.18 14.47 -2.28
C LEU A 190 -11.24 14.05 -3.31
N PRO A 191 -11.18 12.80 -3.85
CA PRO A 191 -12.16 12.28 -4.77
C PRO A 191 -13.60 12.52 -4.29
N ARG A 192 -14.48 12.91 -5.21
CA ARG A 192 -15.84 13.36 -4.87
C ARG A 192 -16.63 12.34 -4.04
N ASP A 193 -16.52 11.07 -4.43
CA ASP A 193 -17.30 9.96 -3.87
C ASP A 193 -16.58 9.22 -2.73
N ILE A 194 -15.49 9.80 -2.21
CA ILE A 194 -14.75 9.27 -1.07
C ILE A 194 -15.69 8.98 0.11
N GLN A 195 -15.51 7.82 0.72
CA GLN A 195 -16.27 7.32 1.87
C GLN A 195 -15.39 7.23 3.11
N LYS A 196 -14.14 6.82 2.92
CA LYS A 196 -13.16 6.67 3.99
C LYS A 196 -11.82 7.26 3.59
N VAL A 197 -11.22 8.00 4.51
CA VAL A 197 -9.85 8.50 4.39
C VAL A 197 -9.13 8.25 5.69
N ASP A 198 -7.97 7.61 5.63
CA ASP A 198 -7.07 7.47 6.78
C ASP A 198 -5.81 8.31 6.55
N LEU A 199 -5.65 9.35 7.38
CA LEU A 199 -4.49 10.24 7.42
C LEU A 199 -3.71 10.06 8.73
N SER A 200 -3.85 8.92 9.42
CA SER A 200 -3.17 8.72 10.70
C SER A 200 -1.65 8.75 10.53
N GLU A 201 -0.91 9.21 11.54
CA GLU A 201 0.54 8.99 11.60
C GLU A 201 0.87 8.15 12.83
N GLU A 202 1.99 7.45 12.79
CA GLU A 202 2.59 6.76 13.93
C GLU A 202 3.24 7.72 14.93
N VAL A 203 3.54 8.95 14.51
CA VAL A 203 4.10 9.99 15.38
C VAL A 203 3.09 10.35 16.48
N ASP A 204 3.57 10.55 17.70
CA ASP A 204 2.73 11.02 18.80
C ASP A 204 2.33 12.49 18.58
N LEU A 205 1.08 12.69 18.17
CA LEU A 205 0.49 14.01 17.97
C LEU A 205 -0.39 14.44 19.15
N SER A 206 -0.22 13.85 20.35
CA SER A 206 -1.05 14.19 21.53
C SER A 206 -1.03 15.67 21.91
N ASP A 207 0.03 16.38 21.53
CA ASP A 207 0.24 17.78 21.88
C ASP A 207 -0.39 18.76 20.88
N ILE A 208 -0.96 18.26 19.77
CA ILE A 208 -1.59 19.09 18.74
C ILE A 208 -3.11 18.97 18.81
N ASP A 209 -3.78 20.09 19.13
CA ASP A 209 -5.24 20.17 19.09
C ASP A 209 -5.73 20.48 17.67
N PHE A 210 -6.19 19.44 16.96
CA PHE A 210 -6.75 19.57 15.61
C PHE A 210 -8.21 20.06 15.60
N THR A 211 -8.88 20.15 16.74
CA THR A 211 -10.32 20.45 16.82
C THR A 211 -10.72 21.72 16.05
N PRO A 212 -9.98 22.85 16.16
CA PRO A 212 -10.34 24.07 15.43
C PRO A 212 -10.25 23.90 13.90
N HIS A 213 -9.27 23.14 13.42
CA HIS A 213 -9.05 22.91 11.98
C HIS A 213 -10.09 21.94 11.41
N ILE A 214 -10.43 20.90 12.18
CA ILE A 214 -11.46 19.92 11.81
C ILE A 214 -12.83 20.60 11.63
N ALA A 215 -13.20 21.49 12.57
CA ALA A 215 -14.45 22.23 12.48
C ALA A 215 -14.52 23.05 11.19
N GLU A 216 -13.44 23.76 10.85
CA GLU A 216 -13.35 24.55 9.62
C GLU A 216 -13.39 23.67 8.35
N ILE A 217 -12.67 22.55 8.34
CA ILE A 217 -12.69 21.57 7.23
C ILE A 217 -14.13 21.08 6.99
N LEU A 218 -14.86 20.70 8.03
CA LEU A 218 -16.24 20.20 7.93
C LEU A 218 -17.27 21.31 7.62
N GLU A 219 -16.94 22.58 7.89
CA GLU A 219 -17.71 23.74 7.46
C GLU A 219 -17.54 24.00 5.96
N LYS A 220 -16.29 24.05 5.48
CA LYS A 220 -15.95 24.25 4.06
C LYS A 220 -16.37 23.07 3.18
N ASN A 221 -16.29 21.85 3.71
CA ASN A 221 -16.57 20.61 3.00
C ASN A 221 -17.75 19.82 3.62
N PRO A 222 -19.00 20.29 3.47
CA PRO A 222 -20.17 19.63 4.07
C PRO A 222 -20.38 18.20 3.56
N ARG A 223 -19.83 17.85 2.39
CA ARG A 223 -19.84 16.47 1.84
C ARG A 223 -19.11 15.45 2.73
N LEU A 224 -18.18 15.92 3.58
CA LEU A 224 -17.35 15.08 4.44
C LEU A 224 -18.02 14.72 5.77
N ARG A 225 -19.14 15.36 6.11
CA ARG A 225 -19.84 15.19 7.41
C ARG A 225 -20.43 13.80 7.65
N SER A 226 -20.53 12.97 6.61
CA SER A 226 -21.03 11.59 6.69
C SER A 226 -19.94 10.56 6.37
N LYS A 227 -18.67 10.96 6.37
CA LYS A 227 -17.54 10.17 5.88
C LYS A 227 -16.66 9.70 7.03
N GLU A 228 -16.03 8.56 6.86
CA GLU A 228 -15.07 8.02 7.83
C GLU A 228 -13.70 8.62 7.59
N ILE A 229 -13.44 9.77 8.20
CA ILE A 229 -12.12 10.41 8.11
C ILE A 229 -11.40 10.17 9.42
N TRP A 230 -10.22 9.57 9.34
CA TRP A 230 -9.39 9.23 10.47
C TRP A 230 -8.16 10.14 10.50
N LEU A 231 -7.94 10.81 11.63
CA LEU A 231 -6.74 11.57 11.96
C LEU A 231 -6.16 11.02 13.25
N ASN A 232 -4.88 10.66 13.28
CA ASN A 232 -4.19 10.12 14.45
C ASN A 232 -4.98 8.99 15.15
N GLY A 233 -5.50 8.04 14.38
CA GLY A 233 -6.31 6.92 14.90
C GLY A 233 -7.68 7.31 15.48
N GLN A 234 -8.13 8.55 15.30
CA GLN A 234 -9.44 9.04 15.74
C GLN A 234 -10.30 9.49 14.56
N ASN A 235 -11.58 9.14 14.60
CA ASN A 235 -12.54 9.61 13.59
C ASN A 235 -12.86 11.11 13.80
N LEU A 236 -12.77 11.91 12.73
CA LEU A 236 -13.03 13.36 12.75
C LEU A 236 -14.40 13.73 13.33
N LEU A 237 -15.43 12.97 13.00
CA LEU A 237 -16.79 13.25 13.49
C LEU A 237 -16.88 13.03 15.01
N ALA A 238 -16.15 12.04 15.53
CA ALA A 238 -16.09 11.78 16.96
C ALA A 238 -15.38 12.91 17.73
N GLN A 239 -14.39 13.59 17.13
CA GLN A 239 -13.69 14.72 17.75
C GLN A 239 -14.58 15.97 17.90
N THR A 240 -15.54 16.16 16.99
CA THR A 240 -16.50 17.29 17.08
C THR A 240 -17.68 17.04 18.02
N ALA A 241 -17.90 15.80 18.44
CA ALA A 241 -18.91 15.46 19.43
C ALA A 241 -18.39 15.82 20.84
N THR A 242 -19.25 16.43 21.66
CA THR A 242 -18.94 16.92 23.02
C THR A 242 -18.20 15.85 23.86
N PRO A 243 -17.32 16.20 24.83
CA PRO A 243 -16.30 15.29 25.41
C PRO A 243 -16.82 14.06 26.18
N ALA A 244 -18.13 13.83 26.23
CA ALA A 244 -18.76 12.74 26.97
C ALA A 244 -18.83 11.41 26.21
N VAL A 245 -18.48 11.37 24.92
CA VAL A 245 -18.55 10.15 24.11
C VAL A 245 -17.18 9.83 23.50
N THR A 246 -16.28 9.30 24.32
CA THR A 246 -15.08 8.63 23.82
C THR A 246 -15.50 7.34 23.11
N VAL A 247 -15.79 7.43 21.82
CA VAL A 247 -15.87 6.23 20.97
C VAL A 247 -14.44 5.78 20.72
N LEU A 248 -13.94 4.91 21.60
CA LEU A 248 -12.68 4.17 21.42
C LEU A 248 -12.85 3.14 20.30
N GLY A 249 -13.01 3.62 19.06
CA GLY A 249 -12.81 2.80 17.87
C GLY A 249 -11.32 2.62 17.68
N LYS A 250 -10.74 1.56 18.23
CA LYS A 250 -9.33 1.22 17.95
C LYS A 250 -9.16 1.02 16.44
N ARG A 251 -8.12 1.63 15.86
CA ARG A 251 -7.63 1.38 14.49
C ARG A 251 -7.69 -0.13 14.24
N SER A 252 -8.46 -0.57 13.25
CA SER A 252 -8.35 -1.94 12.79
C SER A 252 -6.99 -2.03 12.11
N ARG A 253 -5.99 -2.56 12.83
CA ARG A 253 -4.62 -2.79 12.37
C ARG A 253 -4.60 -3.89 11.30
N LEU A 254 -5.33 -3.72 10.21
CA LEU A 254 -5.37 -4.69 9.12
C LEU A 254 -3.99 -4.83 8.46
N PHE A 255 -3.14 -3.80 8.56
CA PHE A 255 -1.83 -3.74 7.90
C PHE A 255 -0.67 -3.22 8.78
N SER A 256 -0.85 -3.13 10.10
CA SER A 256 0.27 -2.70 10.97
C SER A 256 1.31 -3.80 11.11
N ASN A 257 2.58 -3.41 11.01
CA ASN A 257 3.71 -4.29 11.29
C ASN A 257 3.60 -4.91 12.70
N PRO A 258 4.01 -6.18 12.89
CA PRO A 258 4.42 -6.62 14.21
C PRO A 258 5.58 -5.71 14.67
N PRO A 259 5.65 -5.35 15.96
CA PRO A 259 6.70 -4.47 16.47
C PRO A 259 8.06 -5.00 16.04
N GLN A 260 8.88 -4.11 15.47
CA GLN A 260 10.28 -4.39 15.23
C GLN A 260 10.91 -4.71 16.58
N ASN A 261 11.30 -5.97 16.80
CA ASN A 261 12.25 -6.27 17.85
C ASN A 261 13.55 -5.58 17.42
N GLU A 262 13.93 -4.53 18.14
CA GLU A 262 15.29 -4.03 18.16
C GLU A 262 16.19 -5.20 18.53
N HIS A 263 16.84 -5.78 17.51
CA HIS A 263 17.95 -6.70 17.71
C HIS A 263 19.18 -5.83 17.90
N ASP A 264 19.47 -5.53 19.17
CA ASP A 264 20.84 -5.31 19.62
C ASP A 264 21.63 -6.58 19.26
N ASP A 265 22.60 -6.49 18.35
CA ASP A 265 23.68 -7.46 18.30
C ASP A 265 24.99 -6.74 17.94
N ASP A 266 25.82 -6.65 18.97
CA ASP A 266 27.23 -6.32 18.96
C ASP A 266 28.05 -7.25 18.04
N GLU A 267 29.04 -6.63 17.41
CA GLU A 267 30.38 -7.08 16.99
C GLU A 267 30.74 -8.58 16.84
N ASP A 268 31.41 -8.81 15.69
CA ASP A 268 32.57 -9.68 15.44
C ASP A 268 32.40 -11.20 15.26
N ALA A 269 32.51 -11.65 13.99
CA ALA A 269 33.60 -12.54 13.53
C ALA A 269 33.51 -12.87 12.01
N THR A 270 34.64 -12.73 11.32
CA THR A 270 34.90 -13.02 9.89
C THR A 270 35.22 -14.53 9.63
N PRO A 271 35.54 -15.03 8.40
CA PRO A 271 34.60 -15.70 7.49
C PRO A 271 34.99 -17.14 7.05
N ALA A 272 34.17 -17.68 6.13
CA ALA A 272 34.45 -18.67 5.07
C ALA A 272 33.92 -20.10 5.25
N ARG A 273 33.09 -20.54 4.28
CA ARG A 273 33.18 -21.86 3.62
C ARG A 273 32.39 -21.90 2.31
N GLN A 274 33.07 -22.40 1.28
CA GLN A 274 32.61 -22.60 -0.09
C GLN A 274 31.58 -23.74 -0.20
N CYS A 275 30.62 -23.60 -1.11
CA CYS A 275 29.77 -24.70 -1.58
C CYS A 275 30.53 -25.62 -2.57
N PRO A 276 30.33 -26.95 -2.52
CA PRO A 276 30.88 -27.86 -3.52
C PRO A 276 30.02 -27.87 -4.79
N LYS A 277 30.68 -27.85 -5.95
CA LYS A 277 30.06 -28.12 -7.25
C LYS A 277 29.73 -29.61 -7.39
N LYS A 278 28.51 -29.92 -7.83
CA LYS A 278 28.21 -31.08 -8.67
C LYS A 278 27.14 -30.70 -9.67
#